data_AF-A0A7J6FZ20-F1
#
_entry.id   AF-A0A7J6FZ20-F1
#
_cell.length_a   1.000
_cell.length_b   1.000
_cell.length_c   1.000
_cell.angle_alpha   90.00
_cell.angle_beta   90.00
_cell.angle_gamma   90.00
#
_symmetry.space_group_name_H-M   'P 1'
#
loop_
_entity.id
_entity.type
_entity.pdbx_description
1 polymer ?
#
loop_
_entity_poly.entity_id
_entity_poly.type
_entity_poly.pdbx_seq_one_letter_code
_entity_poly.pdbx_strand_id
1 'polypeptide(L)'
;MYLECALGIKSLHLNLDKFKNYVFTLALAIVLSGQYEDDVDESEDVVYTGEGGNDLLGKKRQIKDQELKHGNLALKNNMEQSIPARVVRGHKFQASYSNKVYTYDEEMAVKWEVEN
;
A
#
# COMPACT_ATOMS: atom_id res chain seq x y z
N MET A 1 -3.85 -16.85 -0.94
CA MET A 1 -2.72 -16.05 -0.43
C MET A 1 -2.87 -14.68 -1.04
N TYR A 2 -3.67 -13.82 -0.40
CA TYR A 2 -3.97 -12.47 -0.88
C TYR A 2 -3.27 -11.51 0.07
N LEU A 3 -2.02 -11.17 -0.23
CA LEU A 3 -1.30 -10.13 0.46
C LEU A 3 -1.36 -8.89 -0.44
N GLU A 4 -2.29 -8.00 -0.14
CA GLU A 4 -2.42 -6.69 -0.79
C GLU A 4 -2.57 -5.67 0.34
N CYS A 5 -1.44 -5.36 0.97
CA CYS A 5 -1.26 -4.24 1.89
C CYS A 5 0.23 -4.19 2.23
N ALA A 6 0.75 -2.96 2.38
CA ALA A 6 2.10 -2.62 2.81
C ALA A 6 2.99 -3.82 3.21
N LEU A 7 3.86 -4.30 2.32
CA LEU A 7 4.78 -5.40 2.60
C LEU A 7 5.82 -4.93 3.64
N GLY A 8 5.44 -5.08 4.90
CA GLY A 8 6.24 -4.75 6.07
C GLY A 8 5.80 -3.44 6.73
N ILE A 9 5.25 -3.58 7.94
CA ILE A 9 5.11 -2.49 8.89
C ILE A 9 6.35 -2.52 9.79
N LYS A 10 7.13 -1.43 9.79
CA LYS A 10 8.18 -1.26 10.81
C LYS A 10 7.61 -0.49 11.98
N SER A 11 7.51 -1.13 13.14
CA SER A 11 7.27 -0.44 14.41
C SER A 11 8.59 0.15 14.90
N LEU A 12 8.71 1.48 14.88
CA LEU A 12 9.84 2.17 15.46
C LEU A 12 9.56 2.43 16.94
N HIS A 13 10.26 1.72 17.83
CA HIS A 13 10.18 1.98 19.27
C HIS A 13 11.15 3.11 19.61
N LEU A 14 10.63 4.32 19.86
CA LEU A 14 11.44 5.45 20.29
C LEU A 14 11.89 5.25 21.75
N ASN A 15 13.21 5.23 21.98
CA ASN A 15 13.80 4.98 23.29
C ASN A 15 13.87 6.26 24.15
N LEU A 16 12.73 6.95 24.23
CA LEU A 16 12.51 8.13 25.07
C LEU A 16 11.32 7.80 25.97
N ASP A 17 11.47 7.95 27.29
CA ASP A 17 10.43 7.58 28.27
C ASP A 17 9.06 8.24 28.01
N LYS A 18 9.06 9.40 27.35
CA LYS A 18 7.85 10.13 26.93
C LYS A 18 7.08 9.44 25.78
N PHE A 19 7.74 8.60 24.97
CA PHE A 19 7.18 7.99 23.75
C PHE A 19 7.17 6.45 23.78
N LYS A 20 7.46 5.83 24.93
CA LYS A 20 7.48 4.36 25.08
C LYS A 20 6.20 3.64 24.64
N ASN A 21 5.06 4.32 24.64
CA ASN A 21 3.77 3.77 24.23
C ASN A 21 3.34 4.18 22.81
N TYR A 22 4.17 4.96 22.10
CA TYR A 22 3.85 5.42 20.76
C TYR A 22 4.39 4.43 19.74
N VAL A 23 3.51 3.64 19.14
CA VAL A 23 3.84 2.76 18.02
C VAL A 23 3.68 3.57 16.75
N PHE A 24 4.82 3.99 16.19
CA PHE A 24 4.84 4.67 14.90
C PHE A 24 5.00 3.63 13.79
N THR A 25 3.97 3.53 12.96
CA THR A 25 3.84 2.55 11.89
C THR A 25 4.20 3.22 10.57
N LEU A 26 5.17 2.66 9.85
CA LEU A 26 5.56 3.09 8.51
C LEU A 26 5.39 1.96 7.51
N ALA A 27 4.99 2.32 6.29
CA ALA A 27 4.89 1.38 5.18
C ALA A 27 6.26 1.23 4.52
N LEU A 28 6.71 -0.01 4.33
CA LEU A 28 8.01 -0.27 3.69
C LEU A 28 7.91 -0.48 2.18
N ALA A 29 6.83 -1.09 1.72
CA ALA A 29 6.61 -1.38 0.31
C ALA A 29 5.11 -1.46 -0.01
N ILE A 30 4.67 -1.01 -1.17
CA ILE A 30 3.32 -1.23 -1.72
C ILE A 30 3.40 -2.17 -2.92
N VAL A 31 2.30 -2.88 -3.16
CA VAL A 31 2.16 -3.80 -4.30
C VAL A 31 1.02 -3.29 -5.17
N LEU A 32 1.30 -3.06 -6.45
CA LEU A 32 0.32 -2.68 -7.46
C LEU A 32 -0.02 -3.92 -8.29
N SER A 33 -1.16 -4.52 -8.03
CA SER A 33 -1.56 -5.80 -8.61
C SER A 33 -2.77 -5.70 -9.55
N GLY A 34 -3.30 -4.49 -9.72
CA GLY A 34 -4.50 -4.17 -10.50
C GLY A 34 -5.75 -4.88 -9.96
N GLN A 35 -5.93 -4.90 -8.64
CA GLN A 35 -7.12 -5.47 -8.00
C GLN A 35 -8.12 -4.41 -7.50
N TYR A 36 -7.71 -3.15 -7.37
CA TYR A 36 -8.60 -2.03 -7.11
C TYR A 36 -8.90 -1.34 -8.44
N GLU A 37 -10.17 -1.06 -8.71
CA GLU A 37 -10.56 -0.39 -9.95
C GLU A 37 -10.07 1.05 -10.06
N ASP A 38 -9.76 1.67 -8.92
CA ASP A 38 -9.41 3.09 -8.80
C ASP A 38 -7.88 3.33 -8.80
N ASP A 39 -7.06 2.28 -8.90
CA ASP A 39 -5.60 2.42 -9.00
C ASP A 39 -5.22 3.09 -10.34
N VAL A 40 -4.46 4.18 -10.28
CA VAL A 40 -3.88 4.84 -11.47
C VAL A 40 -2.36 4.74 -11.42
N ASP A 41 -1.77 4.08 -12.43
CA ASP A 41 -0.32 3.92 -12.60
C ASP A 41 0.15 4.71 -13.81
N GLU A 42 0.74 5.90 -13.57
CA GLU A 42 1.31 6.78 -14.58
C GLU A 42 2.84 6.57 -14.72
N SER A 43 3.33 5.37 -14.41
CA SER A 43 4.75 4.99 -14.40
C SER A 43 5.57 5.68 -13.29
N GLU A 44 5.75 7.00 -13.38
CA GLU A 44 6.53 7.80 -12.41
C GLU A 44 5.71 8.27 -11.21
N ASP A 45 4.38 8.33 -11.36
CA ASP A 45 3.45 8.66 -10.30
C ASP A 45 2.40 7.55 -10.18
N VAL A 46 2.05 7.21 -8.95
CA VAL A 46 1.07 6.17 -8.64
C VAL A 46 0.07 6.75 -7.65
N VAL A 47 -1.21 6.68 -8.02
CA VAL A 47 -2.32 6.91 -7.09
C VAL A 47 -2.72 5.56 -6.52
N TYR A 48 -2.39 5.34 -5.25
CA TYR A 48 -2.68 4.09 -4.55
C TYR A 48 -4.00 4.19 -3.80
N THR A 49 -4.94 3.31 -4.12
CA THR A 49 -6.17 3.15 -3.32
C THR A 49 -5.84 2.40 -2.03
N GLY A 50 -6.29 2.94 -0.90
CA GLY A 50 -6.08 2.32 0.40
C GLY A 50 -6.69 0.91 0.51
N GLU A 51 -6.27 0.16 1.51
CA GLU A 51 -6.87 -1.15 1.78
C GLU A 51 -8.24 -1.04 2.45
N GLY A 52 -9.07 -2.06 2.19
CA GLY A 52 -10.33 -2.27 2.90
C GLY A 52 -11.57 -1.84 2.10
N GLY A 53 -12.71 -2.40 2.47
CA GLY A 53 -13.99 -2.10 1.84
C GLY A 53 -14.16 -2.58 0.40
N ASN A 54 -13.20 -3.32 -0.18
CA ASN A 54 -13.31 -3.94 -1.51
C ASN A 54 -13.84 -5.39 -1.42
N ASP A 55 -14.77 -5.75 -2.31
CA ASP A 55 -15.25 -7.11 -2.52
C ASP A 55 -14.20 -7.99 -3.24
N LEU A 56 -13.23 -8.50 -2.48
CA LEU A 56 -12.10 -9.29 -3.00
C LEU A 56 -12.49 -10.61 -3.68
N LEU A 57 -13.67 -11.16 -3.37
CA LEU A 57 -14.10 -12.49 -3.85
C LEU A 57 -15.20 -12.40 -4.91
N GLY A 58 -15.94 -11.29 -4.98
CA GLY A 58 -16.99 -11.09 -5.97
C GLY A 58 -16.53 -10.16 -7.09
N LYS A 59 -17.15 -8.98 -7.18
CA LYS A 59 -16.99 -8.09 -8.34
C LYS A 59 -15.70 -7.27 -8.32
N LYS A 60 -14.90 -7.36 -7.25
CA LYS A 60 -13.71 -6.51 -7.02
C LYS A 60 -14.08 -5.05 -7.15
N ARG A 61 -15.03 -4.64 -6.32
CA ARG A 61 -15.52 -3.27 -6.26
C ARG A 61 -15.55 -2.79 -4.83
N GLN A 62 -15.44 -1.47 -4.67
CA GLN A 62 -15.65 -0.85 -3.38
C GLN A 62 -17.12 -1.03 -2.93
N ILE A 63 -17.31 -1.63 -1.77
CA ILE A 63 -18.61 -1.93 -1.15
C ILE A 63 -18.79 -1.28 0.24
N LYS A 64 -17.74 -0.69 0.79
CA LYS A 64 -17.75 0.03 2.07
C LYS A 64 -16.67 1.10 2.09
N ASP A 65 -16.87 2.16 2.86
CA ASP A 65 -15.84 3.16 3.15
C ASP A 65 -14.57 2.54 3.73
N GLN A 66 -13.44 3.11 3.34
CA GLN A 66 -12.13 2.75 3.86
C GLN A 66 -11.88 3.40 5.21
N GLU A 67 -11.12 2.72 6.05
CA GLU A 67 -10.78 3.21 7.39
C GLU A 67 -9.29 3.54 7.45
N LEU A 68 -8.94 4.64 8.13
CA LEU A 68 -7.57 5.07 8.33
C LEU A 68 -6.89 4.27 9.44
N LYS A 69 -6.58 3.01 9.14
CA LYS A 69 -5.93 2.05 10.05
C LYS A 69 -4.91 1.21 9.28
N HIS A 70 -4.10 0.43 10.00
CA HIS A 70 -3.15 -0.52 9.42
C HIS A 70 -2.27 0.09 8.32
N GLY A 71 -2.31 -0.41 7.08
CA GLY A 71 -1.50 0.07 5.96
C GLY A 71 -1.84 1.49 5.54
N ASN A 72 -3.13 1.88 5.60
CA ASN A 72 -3.56 3.23 5.24
C ASN A 72 -2.96 4.27 6.20
N LEU A 73 -2.97 3.96 7.51
CA LEU A 73 -2.32 4.80 8.51
C LEU A 73 -0.79 4.82 8.32
N ALA A 74 -0.18 3.69 7.95
CA ALA A 74 1.25 3.59 7.69
C ALA A 74 1.69 4.46 6.49
N LEU A 75 0.90 4.48 5.42
CA LEU A 75 1.16 5.30 4.24
C LEU A 75 0.95 6.79 4.50
N LYS A 76 -0.09 7.15 5.26
CA LYS A 76 -0.26 8.53 5.75
C LYS A 76 0.95 9.00 6.56
N ASN A 77 1.46 8.15 7.44
CA ASN A 77 2.66 8.45 8.22
C ASN A 77 3.91 8.60 7.34
N ASN A 78 4.07 7.75 6.32
CA ASN A 78 5.15 7.90 5.34
C ASN A 78 5.11 9.28 4.68
N MET A 79 3.94 9.74 4.26
CA MET A 79 3.78 11.05 3.65
C MET A 79 4.14 12.19 4.60
N GLU A 80 3.60 12.17 5.82
CA GLU A 80 3.87 13.20 6.82
C GLU A 80 5.36 13.32 7.17
N GLN A 81 6.10 12.21 7.07
CA GLN A 81 7.53 12.16 7.36
C GLN A 81 8.41 12.20 6.10
N SER A 82 7.83 12.33 4.90
CA SER A 82 8.54 12.27 3.62
C SER A 82 9.41 11.00 3.47
N ILE A 83 8.89 9.86 3.96
CA ILE A 83 9.55 8.56 3.87
C ILE A 83 9.04 7.83 2.62
N PRO A 84 9.91 7.49 1.66
CA PRO A 84 9.48 6.77 0.47
C PRO A 84 9.07 5.33 0.81
N ALA A 85 8.24 4.74 -0.05
CA ALA A 85 7.91 3.32 0.00
C ALA A 85 8.40 2.64 -1.28
N ARG A 86 8.85 1.39 -1.16
CA ARG A 86 9.17 0.54 -2.31
C ARG A 86 7.92 0.21 -3.11
N VAL A 87 8.01 0.19 -4.44
CA VAL A 87 6.89 -0.19 -5.31
C VAL A 87 7.18 -1.51 -6.02
N VAL A 88 6.23 -2.44 -5.92
CA VAL A 88 6.27 -3.74 -6.61
C VAL A 88 5.08 -3.82 -7.56
N ARG A 89 5.34 -3.94 -8.87
CA ARG A 89 4.29 -3.98 -9.90
C ARG A 89 4.02 -5.40 -10.37
N GLY A 90 2.74 -5.78 -10.40
CA GLY A 90 2.25 -7.07 -10.85
C GLY A 90 1.82 -7.03 -12.31
N HIS A 91 2.37 -7.92 -13.12
CA HIS A 91 2.10 -8.02 -14.54
C HIS A 91 1.44 -9.37 -14.85
N LYS A 92 0.47 -9.37 -15.77
CA LYS A 92 -0.09 -10.62 -16.32
C LYS A 92 0.96 -11.29 -17.18
N PHE A 93 1.25 -12.57 -16.91
CA PHE A 93 2.26 -13.32 -17.64
C PHE A 93 1.87 -14.79 -17.77
N GLN A 94 1.26 -15.15 -18.90
CA GLN A 94 0.67 -16.48 -19.13
C GLN A 94 1.67 -17.64 -19.11
N ALA A 95 2.96 -17.35 -19.31
CA ALA A 95 3.99 -18.37 -19.31
C ALA A 95 4.46 -18.78 -17.89
N SER A 96 4.05 -18.07 -16.83
CA SER A 96 4.26 -18.53 -15.47
C SER A 96 3.09 -19.39 -14.98
N TYR A 97 3.39 -20.31 -14.06
CA TYR A 97 2.37 -21.14 -13.42
C TYR A 97 1.24 -20.32 -12.75
N SER A 98 1.57 -19.15 -12.21
CA SER A 98 0.62 -18.25 -11.56
C SER A 98 -0.10 -17.30 -12.52
N ASN A 99 0.22 -17.34 -13.82
CA ASN A 99 -0.19 -16.36 -14.83
C ASN A 99 0.18 -14.90 -14.48
N LYS A 100 1.15 -14.71 -13.57
CA LYS A 100 1.59 -13.41 -13.06
C LYS A 100 3.10 -13.37 -12.81
N VAL A 101 3.71 -12.20 -12.92
CA VAL A 101 5.07 -11.88 -12.47
C VAL A 101 5.06 -10.55 -11.73
N TYR A 102 5.95 -10.36 -10.78
CA TYR A 102 6.07 -9.11 -10.03
C TYR A 102 7.47 -8.53 -10.22
N THR A 103 7.57 -7.25 -10.57
CA THR A 103 8.81 -6.51 -10.71
C THR A 103 8.95 -5.50 -9.58
N TYR A 104 10.17 -5.33 -9.09
CA TYR A 104 10.50 -4.21 -8.21
C TYR A 104 10.94 -3.05 -9.09
N ASP A 105 10.24 -1.93 -8.99
CA ASP A 105 10.47 -0.82 -9.90
C ASP A 105 11.39 0.23 -9.28
N GLU A 106 11.16 0.68 -8.04
CA GLU A 106 12.09 1.46 -7.20
C GLU A 106 11.40 1.97 -5.91
N GLU A 107 12.09 2.79 -5.12
CA GLU A 107 11.50 3.56 -4.01
C GLU A 107 10.84 4.84 -4.55
N MET A 108 9.54 4.98 -4.32
CA MET A 108 8.76 6.13 -4.79
C MET A 108 8.24 6.96 -3.63
N ALA A 109 8.14 8.26 -3.83
CA ALA A 109 7.45 9.15 -2.91
C ALA A 109 5.96 8.80 -2.92
N VAL A 110 5.38 8.52 -1.74
CA VAL A 110 3.95 8.23 -1.63
C VAL A 110 3.20 9.56 -1.71
N LYS A 111 2.26 9.66 -2.64
CA LYS A 111 1.23 10.70 -2.67
C LYS A 111 -0.11 10.02 -2.44
N TRP A 112 -0.91 10.54 -1.51
CA TRP A 112 -2.26 10.07 -1.23
C TRP A 112 -3.18 11.27 -1.28
N GLU A 113 -4.23 11.16 -2.07
CA GLU A 113 -5.32 12.12 -2.08
C GLU A 113 -6.53 11.48 -1.38
N VAL A 114 -7.10 12.20 -0.42
CA VAL A 114 -8.44 11.87 0.09
C VAL A 114 -9.40 12.26 -1.02
N GLU A 115 -10.05 11.31 -1.67
CA GLU A 115 -11.28 11.66 -2.37
C GLU A 115 -12.32 12.06 -1.31
N ASN A 116 -12.70 13.34 -1.31
CA ASN A 116 -13.77 13.91 -0.48
C ASN A 116 -15.15 13.53 -1.02
#